data_AF-A0A0S7XH57-F1
#
_entry.id   AF-A0A0S7XH57-F1
#
_cell.length_a   1.000
_cell.length_b   1.000
_cell.length_c   1.000
_cell.angle_alpha   90.00
_cell.angle_beta   90.00
_cell.angle_gamma   90.00
#
_symmetry.space_group_name_H-M   'P 1'
#
loop_
_entity.id
_entity.type
_entity.pdbx_description
1 polymer ?
#
loop_
_entity_poly.entity_id
_entity_poly.type
_entity_poly.pdbx_seq_one_letter_code
_entity_poly.pdbx_strand_id
1 'polypeptide(L)'
;MRKKDFVVYISLLVFLTVAISMHLSIVNNRPTIKPLIEFFKKTVNPTPAEQFETKTKVTLNEIKEIPKERNRRSFQEHESKIITKKAKDIKEKRLSKEVTISEKLLHTGKEMVGNEGEKLGKYPSFIVDYRKTLGFRRYARSLLSISGRFFIMDMNSKKLKAEIDIASGRLIEVGNLKGLSPRSRNISNESETDVYIRAAQKKYGQSGYSVVLLLPLTIDSMLVAGMEESLKEINLNNADFYYFKGLYKEERDGLILNIISGRRKDGKTLPLDIAFNLSKMSMI
;
A
#
# COMPACT_ATOMS: atom_id res chain seq x y z
N MET A 1 -24.19 20.19 55.22
CA MET A 1 -23.04 19.99 54.30
C MET A 1 -21.87 20.83 54.82
N ARG A 2 -20.68 20.25 55.04
CA ARG A 2 -19.55 21.03 55.57
C ARG A 2 -19.03 21.96 54.46
N LYS A 3 -18.52 23.14 54.81
CA LYS A 3 -17.99 24.12 53.82
C LYS A 3 -16.98 23.48 52.84
N LYS A 4 -16.20 22.50 53.30
CA LYS A 4 -15.25 21.75 52.49
C LYS A 4 -15.93 20.90 51.39
N ASP A 5 -17.06 20.29 51.70
CA ASP A 5 -17.82 19.44 50.76
C ASP A 5 -18.45 20.31 49.66
N PHE A 6 -18.85 21.54 49.98
CA PHE A 6 -19.43 22.49 49.02
C PHE A 6 -18.40 22.96 47.98
N VAL A 7 -17.16 23.22 48.40
CA VAL A 7 -16.08 23.61 47.47
C VAL A 7 -15.73 22.47 46.52
N VAL A 8 -15.69 21.23 47.01
CA VAL A 8 -15.46 20.05 46.15
C VAL A 8 -16.57 19.88 45.13
N TYR A 9 -17.83 20.09 45.53
CA TYR A 9 -18.98 19.94 44.64
C TYR A 9 -18.99 21.01 43.52
N ILE A 10 -18.66 22.26 43.85
CA ILE A 10 -18.55 23.34 42.85
C ILE A 10 -17.43 23.03 41.85
N SER A 11 -16.26 22.59 42.33
CA SER A 11 -15.14 22.22 41.46
C SER A 11 -15.50 21.09 40.49
N LEU A 12 -16.23 20.07 40.96
CA LEU A 12 -16.72 18.97 40.12
C LEU A 12 -17.74 19.44 39.08
N LEU A 13 -18.64 20.35 39.44
CA LEU A 13 -19.63 20.91 38.52
C LEU A 13 -18.98 21.74 37.40
N VAL A 14 -17.97 22.55 37.75
CA VAL A 14 -17.19 23.33 36.77
C VAL A 14 -16.44 22.40 35.82
N PHE A 15 -15.83 21.34 36.34
CA PHE A 15 -15.12 20.37 35.50
C PHE A 15 -16.06 19.65 34.52
N LEU A 16 -17.25 19.26 35.00
CA LEU A 16 -18.26 18.59 34.17
C LEU A 16 -18.79 19.48 33.05
N THR A 17 -19.05 20.77 33.34
CA THR A 17 -19.54 21.73 32.33
C THR A 17 -18.50 22.01 31.24
N VAL A 18 -17.21 22.12 31.60
CA VAL A 18 -16.12 22.25 30.61
C VAL A 18 -15.99 21.01 29.74
N ALA A 19 -16.08 19.81 30.33
CA ALA A 19 -16.01 18.55 29.59
C ALA A 19 -17.16 18.40 28.59
N ILE A 20 -18.39 18.76 28.97
CA ILE A 20 -19.56 18.75 28.10
C ILE A 20 -19.39 19.76 26.94
N SER A 21 -18.89 20.97 27.22
CA SER A 21 -18.66 22.00 26.20
C SER A 21 -17.59 21.59 25.18
N MET A 22 -16.50 20.96 25.64
CA MET A 22 -15.48 20.39 24.75
C MET A 22 -16.05 19.26 23.88
N HIS A 23 -16.88 18.40 24.44
CA HIS A 23 -17.48 17.31 23.68
C HIS A 23 -18.45 17.83 22.60
N LEU A 24 -19.27 18.83 22.92
CA LEU A 24 -20.18 19.50 21.97
C LEU A 24 -19.42 20.23 20.85
N SER A 25 -18.30 20.88 21.15
CA SER A 25 -17.46 21.51 20.12
C SER A 25 -16.86 20.50 19.14
N ILE A 26 -16.51 19.30 19.61
CA ILE A 26 -15.98 18.23 18.73
C ILE A 26 -17.08 17.65 17.85
N VAL A 27 -18.30 17.51 18.36
CA VAL A 27 -19.44 16.93 17.62
C VAL A 27 -19.98 17.90 16.54
N ASN A 28 -19.97 19.21 16.81
CA ASN A 28 -20.56 20.20 15.91
C ASN A 28 -19.61 20.72 14.81
N ASN A 29 -18.32 20.40 14.85
CA ASN A 29 -17.36 20.81 13.82
C ASN A 29 -17.32 19.85 12.61
N ARG A 30 -18.49 19.44 12.10
CA ARG A 30 -18.61 18.81 10.77
C ARG A 30 -18.70 19.92 9.71
N PRO A 31 -17.74 20.05 8.79
CA PRO A 31 -17.90 20.96 7.67
C PRO A 31 -19.07 20.49 6.79
N THR A 32 -20.11 21.31 6.69
CA THR A 32 -21.18 21.19 5.71
C THR A 32 -20.61 21.28 4.29
N ILE A 33 -20.48 20.15 3.62
CA ILE A 33 -20.15 20.07 2.19
C ILE A 33 -21.45 20.26 1.40
N LYS A 34 -21.81 21.50 1.13
CA LYS A 34 -22.73 21.98 0.06
C LYS A 34 -22.47 23.50 -0.02
N PRO A 35 -21.91 24.07 -1.10
CA PRO A 35 -22.15 23.75 -2.51
C PRO A 35 -20.86 23.71 -3.37
N LEU A 36 -20.43 22.53 -3.84
CA LEU A 36 -19.44 22.41 -4.93
C LEU A 36 -20.04 21.86 -6.24
N ILE A 37 -21.32 21.49 -6.20
CA ILE A 37 -22.02 20.81 -7.32
C ILE A 37 -22.58 21.81 -8.33
N GLU A 38 -22.79 23.08 -7.96
CA GLU A 38 -23.26 24.11 -8.91
C GLU A 38 -22.12 24.71 -9.75
N PHE A 39 -20.87 24.63 -9.30
CA PHE A 39 -19.74 25.18 -10.04
C PHE A 39 -19.37 24.33 -11.28
N PHE A 40 -19.60 23.01 -11.24
CA PHE A 40 -19.22 22.10 -12.34
C PHE A 40 -20.26 21.99 -13.47
N LYS A 41 -21.45 22.57 -13.34
CA LYS A 41 -22.47 22.54 -14.41
C LYS A 41 -22.33 23.65 -15.45
N LYS A 42 -21.39 24.61 -15.28
CA LYS A 42 -21.34 25.82 -16.12
C LYS A 42 -20.17 25.91 -17.10
N THR A 43 -19.30 24.91 -17.18
CA THR A 43 -18.09 25.00 -18.03
C THR A 43 -17.72 23.67 -18.67
N VAL A 44 -18.58 23.12 -19.54
CA VAL A 44 -18.14 22.30 -20.67
C VAL A 44 -19.15 22.47 -21.81
N ASN A 45 -18.84 23.34 -22.77
CA ASN A 45 -19.43 23.28 -24.10
C ASN A 45 -18.68 22.19 -24.88
N PRO A 46 -19.34 21.13 -25.37
CA PRO A 46 -18.69 20.21 -26.31
C PRO A 46 -18.61 20.84 -27.70
N THR A 47 -17.40 21.01 -28.20
CA THR A 47 -17.09 21.37 -29.59
C THR A 47 -17.55 20.25 -30.54
N PRO A 48 -18.02 20.55 -31.77
CA PRO A 48 -18.61 19.55 -32.67
C PRO A 48 -17.56 18.58 -33.20
N ALA A 49 -17.94 17.31 -33.33
CA ALA A 49 -17.13 16.26 -33.93
C ALA A 49 -16.81 16.57 -35.40
N GLU A 50 -15.53 16.73 -35.71
CA GLU A 50 -15.00 16.71 -37.07
C GLU A 50 -15.13 15.30 -37.64
N GLN A 51 -15.92 15.20 -38.71
CA GLN A 51 -16.05 14.02 -39.56
C GLN A 51 -14.81 13.91 -40.44
N PHE A 52 -13.96 12.90 -40.18
CA PHE A 52 -12.93 12.49 -41.14
C PHE A 52 -13.50 11.41 -42.07
N GLU A 53 -13.88 11.82 -43.29
CA GLU A 53 -14.07 10.92 -44.42
C GLU A 53 -12.72 10.34 -44.85
N THR A 54 -12.53 9.02 -44.70
CA THR A 54 -11.44 8.29 -45.35
C THR A 54 -11.95 7.61 -46.61
N LYS A 55 -11.80 8.27 -47.75
CA LYS A 55 -11.89 7.64 -49.07
C LYS A 55 -10.59 6.89 -49.35
N THR A 56 -10.61 5.57 -49.25
CA THR A 56 -9.55 4.71 -49.81
C THR A 56 -10.12 3.92 -50.97
N LYS A 57 -9.89 4.40 -52.19
CA LYS A 57 -10.05 3.61 -53.42
C LYS A 57 -8.90 2.59 -53.47
N VAL A 58 -9.22 1.31 -53.31
CA VAL A 58 -8.29 0.22 -53.60
C VAL A 58 -8.55 -0.26 -55.03
N THR A 59 -7.58 -0.05 -55.89
CA THR A 59 -7.52 -0.59 -57.25
C THR A 59 -7.11 -2.06 -57.18
N LEU A 60 -7.98 -2.97 -57.63
CA LEU A 60 -7.66 -4.37 -57.87
C LEU A 60 -6.82 -4.49 -59.14
N ASN A 61 -5.50 -4.63 -58.97
CA ASN A 61 -4.62 -5.05 -60.06
C ASN A 61 -4.43 -6.57 -60.02
N GLU A 62 -4.62 -7.14 -61.21
CA GLU A 62 -4.39 -8.50 -61.67
C GLU A 62 -3.37 -9.33 -60.87
N ILE A 63 -3.85 -10.43 -60.29
CA ILE A 63 -3.02 -11.49 -59.75
C ILE A 63 -2.58 -12.37 -60.93
N LYS A 64 -1.31 -12.24 -61.33
CA LYS A 64 -0.62 -13.22 -62.17
C LYS A 64 -0.44 -14.53 -61.40
N GLU A 65 -0.80 -15.62 -62.06
CA GLU A 65 -0.64 -16.99 -61.58
C GLU A 65 0.80 -17.28 -61.15
N ILE A 66 0.96 -17.79 -59.92
CA ILE A 66 2.24 -18.27 -59.38
C ILE A 66 2.33 -19.79 -59.63
N PRO A 67 3.47 -20.32 -60.12
CA PRO A 67 3.61 -21.74 -60.42
C PRO A 67 3.75 -22.61 -59.16
N LYS A 68 3.00 -23.71 -59.18
CA LYS A 68 3.21 -25.04 -58.58
C LYS A 68 4.40 -25.21 -57.61
N GLU A 69 4.08 -25.12 -56.33
CA GLU A 69 4.16 -26.21 -55.35
C GLU A 69 5.24 -27.30 -55.57
N ARG A 70 6.48 -27.01 -55.17
CA ARG A 70 7.46 -28.01 -54.69
C ARG A 70 8.34 -27.34 -53.63
N ASN A 71 8.46 -27.98 -52.47
CA ASN A 71 9.23 -27.57 -51.27
C ASN A 71 8.59 -26.60 -50.23
N ARG A 72 7.30 -26.73 -49.93
CA ARG A 72 6.67 -26.00 -48.80
C ARG A 72 6.96 -26.57 -47.39
N ARG A 73 7.33 -27.85 -47.25
CA ARG A 73 7.48 -28.48 -45.91
C ARG A 73 8.78 -28.11 -45.18
N SER A 74 9.90 -27.94 -45.88
CA SER A 74 11.19 -27.60 -45.23
C SER A 74 11.31 -26.11 -44.85
N PHE A 75 10.67 -25.21 -45.60
CA PHE A 75 10.66 -23.78 -45.29
C PHE A 75 9.74 -23.45 -44.10
N GLN A 76 8.57 -24.09 -43.98
CA GLN A 76 7.65 -23.88 -42.86
C GLN A 76 8.20 -24.41 -41.53
N GLU A 77 8.95 -25.52 -41.52
CA GLU A 77 9.65 -26.00 -40.31
C GLU A 77 10.81 -25.08 -39.90
N HIS A 78 11.49 -24.45 -40.86
CA HIS A 78 12.58 -23.54 -40.57
C HIS A 78 12.06 -22.18 -40.06
N GLU A 79 10.98 -21.65 -40.63
CA GLU A 79 10.34 -20.41 -40.17
C GLU A 79 9.67 -20.56 -38.80
N SER A 80 8.97 -21.67 -38.55
CA SER A 80 8.36 -21.94 -37.24
C SER A 80 9.41 -22.09 -36.12
N LYS A 81 10.58 -22.68 -36.41
CA LYS A 81 11.75 -22.75 -35.49
C LYS A 81 12.40 -21.37 -35.27
N ILE A 82 12.43 -20.49 -36.27
CA ILE A 82 12.99 -19.14 -36.14
C ILE A 82 12.05 -18.23 -35.32
N ILE A 83 10.74 -18.32 -35.53
CA ILE A 83 9.73 -17.57 -34.77
C ILE A 83 9.73 -17.98 -33.29
N THR A 84 9.84 -19.28 -33.00
CA THR A 84 9.91 -19.80 -31.62
C THR A 84 11.20 -19.42 -30.90
N LYS A 85 12.36 -19.41 -31.58
CA LYS A 85 13.62 -18.89 -30.99
C LYS A 85 13.55 -17.39 -30.71
N LYS A 86 13.10 -16.56 -31.66
CA LYS A 86 12.94 -15.11 -31.43
C LYS A 86 11.98 -14.78 -30.28
N ALA A 87 10.86 -15.50 -30.17
CA ALA A 87 9.93 -15.32 -29.06
C ALA A 87 10.55 -15.71 -27.70
N LYS A 88 11.36 -16.78 -27.67
CA LYS A 88 12.09 -17.21 -26.48
C LYS A 88 13.15 -16.19 -26.06
N ASP A 89 13.94 -15.68 -27.00
CA ASP A 89 14.99 -14.69 -26.74
C ASP A 89 14.42 -13.34 -26.26
N ILE A 90 13.27 -12.91 -26.81
CA ILE A 90 12.55 -11.72 -26.33
C ILE A 90 12.03 -11.92 -24.90
N LYS A 91 11.52 -13.12 -24.59
CA LYS A 91 11.03 -13.46 -23.24
C LYS A 91 12.19 -13.48 -22.24
N GLU A 92 13.32 -14.10 -22.57
CA GLU A 92 14.52 -14.14 -21.72
C GLU A 92 15.12 -12.74 -21.51
N LYS A 93 15.18 -11.89 -22.55
CA LYS A 93 15.61 -10.48 -22.40
C LYS A 93 14.68 -9.63 -21.53
N ARG A 94 13.36 -9.87 -21.60
CA ARG A 94 12.39 -9.17 -20.75
C ARG A 94 12.52 -9.62 -19.30
N LEU A 95 12.62 -10.93 -19.07
CA LEU A 95 12.82 -11.51 -17.75
C LEU A 95 14.14 -11.02 -17.12
N SER A 96 15.25 -11.03 -17.86
CA SER A 96 16.53 -10.56 -17.33
C SER A 96 16.50 -9.06 -17.00
N LYS A 97 15.86 -8.24 -17.85
CA LYS A 97 15.68 -6.80 -17.57
C LYS A 97 14.80 -6.57 -16.34
N GLU A 98 13.70 -7.31 -16.19
CA GLU A 98 12.78 -7.21 -15.04
C GLU A 98 13.47 -7.65 -13.74
N VAL A 99 14.24 -8.75 -13.78
CA VAL A 99 15.04 -9.24 -12.64
C VAL A 99 16.12 -8.23 -12.25
N THR A 100 16.89 -7.67 -13.20
CA THR A 100 17.92 -6.68 -12.89
C THR A 100 17.35 -5.38 -12.33
N ILE A 101 16.19 -4.93 -12.84
CA ILE A 101 15.47 -3.76 -12.26
C ILE A 101 15.02 -4.08 -10.84
N SER A 102 14.50 -5.29 -10.61
CA SER A 102 14.06 -5.74 -9.30
C SER A 102 15.22 -5.82 -8.29
N GLU A 103 16.38 -6.37 -8.67
CA GLU A 103 17.57 -6.44 -7.80
C GLU A 103 18.10 -5.06 -7.44
N LYS A 104 18.19 -4.15 -8.41
CA LYS A 104 18.63 -2.77 -8.17
C LYS A 104 17.66 -2.04 -7.23
N LEU A 105 16.35 -2.14 -7.48
CA LEU A 105 15.33 -1.56 -6.61
C LEU A 105 15.38 -2.15 -5.20
N LEU A 106 15.55 -3.46 -5.08
CA LEU A 106 15.66 -4.13 -3.80
C LEU A 106 16.87 -3.63 -3.01
N HIS A 107 18.03 -3.48 -3.66
CA HIS A 107 19.24 -2.95 -3.02
C HIS A 107 19.02 -1.53 -2.51
N THR A 108 18.57 -0.62 -3.36
CA THR A 108 18.26 0.78 -2.97
C THR A 108 17.21 0.84 -1.86
N GLY A 109 16.18 0.00 -1.93
CA GLY A 109 15.15 -0.09 -0.92
C GLY A 109 15.67 -0.58 0.44
N LYS A 110 16.60 -1.53 0.46
CA LYS A 110 17.24 -2.01 1.71
C LYS A 110 18.06 -0.90 2.37
N GLU A 111 18.79 -0.10 1.60
CA GLU A 111 19.53 1.06 2.13
C GLU A 111 18.60 2.11 2.76
N MET A 112 17.43 2.34 2.16
CA MET A 112 16.45 3.31 2.65
C MET A 112 15.64 2.83 3.87
N VAL A 113 15.29 1.54 3.89
CA VAL A 113 14.53 0.92 4.99
C VAL A 113 15.43 0.68 6.20
N GLY A 114 16.68 0.30 5.96
CA GLY A 114 17.59 -0.28 6.94
C GLY A 114 17.67 -1.79 6.85
N ASN A 115 18.61 -2.40 7.58
CA ASN A 115 18.84 -3.83 7.59
C ASN A 115 18.91 -4.37 9.04
N GLU A 116 18.55 -5.64 9.23
CA GLU A 116 18.75 -6.37 10.49
C GLU A 116 18.24 -5.68 11.78
N GLY A 117 17.14 -4.92 11.67
CA GLY A 117 16.54 -4.23 12.82
C GLY A 117 17.06 -2.81 13.05
N GLU A 118 18.08 -2.37 12.30
CA GLU A 118 18.56 -0.99 12.34
C GLU A 118 17.89 -0.15 11.26
N LYS A 119 17.19 0.91 11.69
CA LYS A 119 16.58 1.88 10.78
C LYS A 119 17.62 2.90 10.34
N LEU A 120 18.17 2.73 9.13
CA LEU A 120 19.23 3.59 8.59
C LEU A 120 18.71 4.91 7.97
N GLY A 121 17.39 5.05 7.74
CA GLY A 121 16.81 6.22 7.06
C GLY A 121 15.48 6.74 7.61
N LYS A 122 15.19 8.02 7.36
CA LYS A 122 13.88 8.65 7.62
C LYS A 122 13.04 8.69 6.33
N TYR A 123 12.66 7.54 5.81
CA TYR A 123 11.69 7.48 4.70
C TYR A 123 10.27 7.80 5.22
N PRO A 124 9.46 8.61 4.51
CA PRO A 124 8.09 8.97 4.92
C PRO A 124 7.24 7.75 5.31
N SER A 125 6.30 7.94 6.23
CA SER A 125 5.41 6.85 6.66
C SER A 125 4.33 6.56 5.62
N PHE A 126 3.94 5.30 5.50
CA PHE A 126 2.74 4.91 4.74
C PHE A 126 1.56 4.80 5.71
N ILE A 127 0.52 5.60 5.50
CA ILE A 127 -0.74 5.56 6.25
C ILE A 127 -1.78 4.93 5.32
N VAL A 128 -2.10 3.66 5.55
CA VAL A 128 -2.92 2.89 4.62
C VAL A 128 -4.20 2.42 5.28
N ASP A 129 -5.32 2.67 4.63
CA ASP A 129 -6.64 2.25 5.09
C ASP A 129 -7.09 0.99 4.34
N TYR A 130 -7.29 -0.10 5.09
CA TYR A 130 -7.85 -1.36 4.58
C TYR A 130 -9.32 -1.55 4.97
N ARG A 131 -9.85 -0.74 5.90
CA ARG A 131 -11.23 -0.90 6.40
C ARG A 131 -12.25 -0.54 5.34
N LYS A 132 -11.94 0.46 4.51
CA LYS A 132 -12.80 0.91 3.42
C LYS A 132 -13.03 -0.14 2.33
N THR A 133 -12.18 -1.15 2.22
CA THR A 133 -12.10 -2.03 1.04
C THR A 133 -12.07 -3.51 1.37
N LEU A 134 -11.44 -3.92 2.46
CA LEU A 134 -11.21 -5.34 2.80
C LEU A 134 -11.80 -5.74 4.16
N GLY A 135 -11.69 -4.86 5.16
CA GLY A 135 -11.91 -5.23 6.56
C GLY A 135 -10.74 -6.03 7.15
N PHE A 136 -10.66 -6.09 8.49
CA PHE A 136 -9.48 -6.62 9.20
C PHE A 136 -9.17 -8.09 8.86
N ARG A 137 -10.17 -8.97 8.88
CA ARG A 137 -9.97 -10.41 8.67
C ARG A 137 -9.37 -10.72 7.29
N ARG A 138 -9.87 -10.06 6.23
CA ARG A 138 -9.33 -10.23 4.88
C ARG A 138 -7.93 -9.64 4.81
N TYR A 139 -7.75 -8.40 5.25
CA TYR A 139 -6.45 -7.74 5.32
C TYR A 139 -5.37 -8.60 6.01
N ALA A 140 -5.66 -9.12 7.20
CA ALA A 140 -4.73 -9.96 7.93
C ALA A 140 -4.37 -11.23 7.16
N ARG A 141 -5.35 -11.90 6.54
CA ARG A 141 -5.11 -13.09 5.70
C ARG A 141 -4.26 -12.75 4.48
N SER A 142 -4.56 -11.67 3.77
CA SER A 142 -3.80 -11.27 2.58
C SER A 142 -2.34 -10.97 2.97
N LEU A 143 -2.12 -10.32 4.11
CA LEU A 143 -0.77 -10.07 4.63
C LEU A 143 -0.01 -11.33 5.04
N LEU A 144 -0.68 -12.30 5.68
CA LEU A 144 -0.07 -13.59 5.99
C LEU A 144 0.35 -14.33 4.71
N SER A 145 -0.43 -14.23 3.64
CA SER A 145 -0.10 -14.87 2.35
C SER A 145 1.16 -14.30 1.68
N ILE A 146 1.56 -13.09 2.05
CA ILE A 146 2.81 -12.46 1.63
C ILE A 146 3.85 -12.47 2.76
N SER A 147 3.77 -13.42 3.69
CA SER A 147 4.71 -13.62 4.81
C SER A 147 4.80 -12.45 5.81
N GLY A 148 3.78 -11.58 5.87
CA GLY A 148 3.63 -10.58 6.92
C GLY A 148 3.34 -11.24 8.27
N ARG A 149 3.90 -10.71 9.36
CA ARG A 149 3.79 -11.27 10.71
C ARG A 149 3.32 -10.21 11.71
N PHE A 150 2.47 -10.63 12.64
CA PHE A 150 1.85 -9.77 13.65
C PHE A 150 2.46 -10.03 15.02
N PHE A 151 2.74 -8.99 15.78
CA PHE A 151 3.41 -9.10 17.07
C PHE A 151 2.75 -8.23 18.13
N ILE A 152 2.91 -8.64 19.38
CA ILE A 152 2.67 -7.81 20.55
C ILE A 152 3.97 -7.07 20.88
N MET A 153 3.89 -5.75 20.92
CA MET A 153 4.94 -4.87 21.39
C MET A 153 4.53 -4.26 22.73
N ASP A 154 5.42 -4.33 23.72
CA ASP A 154 5.29 -3.59 24.97
C ASP A 154 5.74 -2.15 24.75
N MET A 155 4.84 -1.19 24.95
CA MET A 155 5.07 0.22 24.67
C MET A 155 6.06 0.86 25.64
N ASN A 156 6.20 0.30 26.84
CA ASN A 156 7.14 0.81 27.85
C ASN A 156 8.57 0.40 27.50
N SER A 157 8.80 -0.89 27.29
CA SER A 157 10.13 -1.41 26.95
C SER A 157 10.49 -1.26 25.47
N LYS A 158 9.51 -0.97 24.61
CA LYS A 158 9.63 -0.96 23.13
C LYS A 158 10.15 -2.29 22.55
N LYS A 159 9.90 -3.40 23.25
CA LYS A 159 10.32 -4.75 22.85
C LYS A 159 9.13 -5.58 22.39
N LEU A 160 9.37 -6.45 21.41
CA LEU A 160 8.41 -7.48 21.04
C LEU A 160 8.33 -8.52 22.17
N LYS A 161 7.11 -8.89 22.58
CA LYS A 161 6.83 -9.84 23.66
C LYS A 161 6.31 -11.18 23.16
N ALA A 162 5.55 -11.15 22.08
CA ALA A 162 4.95 -12.34 21.48
C ALA A 162 4.71 -12.11 20.00
N GLU A 163 4.71 -13.19 19.23
CA GLU A 163 4.09 -13.23 17.92
C GLU A 163 2.63 -13.67 18.06
N ILE A 164 1.77 -13.15 17.18
CA ILE A 164 0.35 -13.46 17.14
C ILE A 164 0.13 -14.47 16.03
N ASP A 165 -0.28 -15.68 16.40
CA ASP A 165 -0.87 -16.60 15.45
C ASP A 165 -2.33 -16.18 15.21
N ILE A 166 -2.56 -15.47 14.11
CA ILE A 166 -3.89 -14.97 13.72
C ILE A 166 -4.89 -16.11 13.48
N ALA A 167 -4.43 -17.30 13.06
CA ALA A 167 -5.32 -18.41 12.75
C ALA A 167 -5.87 -19.07 14.03
N SER A 168 -5.02 -19.30 15.03
CA SER A 168 -5.42 -19.88 16.31
C SER A 168 -5.81 -18.84 17.37
N GLY A 169 -5.52 -17.56 17.12
CA GLY A 169 -5.71 -16.46 18.06
C GLY A 169 -4.74 -16.46 19.24
N ARG A 170 -3.65 -17.25 19.18
CA ARG A 170 -2.73 -17.46 20.30
C ARG A 170 -1.51 -16.54 20.24
N LEU A 171 -0.96 -16.27 21.42
CA LEU A 171 0.32 -15.59 21.58
C LEU A 171 1.44 -16.62 21.72
N ILE A 172 2.28 -16.71 20.70
CA ILE A 172 3.44 -17.60 20.64
C ILE A 172 4.73 -16.82 20.93
N GLU A 173 5.81 -17.55 21.21
CA GLU A 173 7.13 -16.94 21.42
C GLU A 173 7.60 -16.21 20.16
N VAL A 174 8.34 -15.10 20.34
CA VAL A 174 8.91 -14.36 19.22
C VAL A 174 9.99 -15.20 18.57
N GLY A 175 9.73 -15.69 17.36
CA GLY A 175 10.73 -16.41 16.57
C GLY A 175 11.79 -15.49 15.96
N ASN A 176 12.59 -16.04 15.05
CA ASN A 176 13.61 -15.28 14.32
C ASN A 176 12.98 -14.11 13.53
N LEU A 177 13.56 -12.91 13.66
CA LEU A 177 13.13 -11.68 12.97
C LEU A 177 13.91 -11.42 11.68
N LYS A 178 14.93 -12.23 11.36
CA LYS A 178 15.72 -12.09 10.14
C LYS A 178 14.81 -12.10 8.91
N GLY A 179 15.02 -11.13 8.02
CA GLY A 179 14.23 -10.98 6.80
C GLY A 179 12.91 -10.24 6.97
N LEU A 180 12.58 -9.75 8.18
CA LEU A 180 11.47 -8.81 8.38
C LEU A 180 11.95 -7.36 8.33
N SER A 181 11.05 -6.46 7.93
CA SER A 181 11.32 -5.04 7.90
C SER A 181 11.48 -4.48 9.32
N PRO A 182 12.46 -3.59 9.56
CA PRO A 182 12.57 -2.82 10.81
C PRO A 182 11.44 -1.78 10.97
N ARG A 183 10.63 -1.53 9.93
CA ARG A 183 9.54 -0.56 9.94
C ARG A 183 8.24 -1.24 10.36
N SER A 184 7.89 -1.07 11.63
CA SER A 184 6.63 -1.57 12.18
C SER A 184 5.44 -0.70 11.78
N ARG A 185 4.30 -1.36 11.59
CA ARG A 185 3.00 -0.72 11.37
C ARG A 185 2.12 -0.99 12.59
N ASN A 186 1.79 0.06 13.34
CA ASN A 186 0.88 -0.08 14.47
C ASN A 186 -0.55 -0.25 13.95
N ILE A 187 -1.22 -1.31 14.37
CA ILE A 187 -2.60 -1.63 14.00
C ILE A 187 -3.51 -1.79 15.23
N SER A 188 -3.09 -1.27 16.39
CA SER A 188 -3.82 -1.40 17.66
C SER A 188 -5.11 -0.59 17.72
N ASN A 189 -5.33 0.30 16.78
CA ASN A 189 -6.51 1.17 16.69
C ASN A 189 -7.75 0.43 16.14
N GLU A 190 -7.73 -0.90 16.20
CA GLU A 190 -8.66 -1.79 15.52
C GLU A 190 -9.25 -2.73 16.56
N SER A 191 -10.58 -2.75 16.66
CA SER A 191 -11.29 -3.49 17.71
C SER A 191 -10.95 -4.98 17.73
N GLU A 192 -10.65 -5.55 16.56
CA GLU A 192 -10.27 -6.93 16.37
C GLU A 192 -8.91 -7.27 17.02
N THR A 193 -8.09 -6.26 17.32
CA THR A 193 -6.80 -6.43 17.99
C THR A 193 -6.87 -6.43 19.51
N ASP A 194 -7.99 -5.96 20.09
CA ASP A 194 -8.18 -5.86 21.54
C ASP A 194 -8.06 -7.22 22.24
N VAL A 195 -8.48 -8.29 21.56
CA VAL A 195 -8.36 -9.65 22.11
C VAL A 195 -6.91 -10.05 22.36
N TYR A 196 -5.99 -9.64 21.49
CA TYR A 196 -4.57 -9.93 21.62
C TYR A 196 -3.91 -9.04 22.67
N ILE A 197 -4.33 -7.78 22.77
CA ILE A 197 -3.90 -6.86 23.83
C ILE A 197 -4.31 -7.41 25.20
N ARG A 198 -5.56 -7.82 25.37
CA ARG A 198 -6.05 -8.44 26.61
C ARG A 198 -5.32 -9.75 26.93
N ALA A 199 -5.08 -10.59 25.92
CA ALA A 199 -4.31 -11.81 26.09
C ALA A 199 -2.86 -11.52 26.54
N ALA A 200 -2.24 -10.47 26.01
CA ALA A 200 -0.90 -10.05 26.40
C ALA A 200 -0.89 -9.53 27.84
N GLN A 201 -1.87 -8.71 28.24
CA GLN A 201 -2.00 -8.22 29.61
C GLN A 201 -2.16 -9.36 30.61
N LYS A 202 -2.97 -10.37 30.27
CA LYS A 202 -3.15 -11.55 31.11
C LYS A 202 -1.87 -12.38 31.24
N LYS A 203 -1.08 -12.51 30.16
CA LYS A 203 0.12 -13.35 30.11
C LYS A 203 1.38 -12.68 30.66
N TYR A 204 1.54 -11.38 30.44
CA TYR A 204 2.78 -10.64 30.70
C TYR A 204 2.63 -9.51 31.73
N GLY A 205 1.44 -9.33 32.32
CA GLY A 205 1.14 -8.31 33.32
C GLY A 205 0.47 -7.07 32.73
N GLN A 206 -0.01 -6.17 33.59
CA GLN A 206 -0.65 -4.93 33.15
C GLN A 206 0.39 -3.93 32.63
N SER A 207 0.39 -3.70 31.32
CA SER A 207 1.21 -2.70 30.63
C SER A 207 0.44 -2.12 29.44
N GLY A 208 1.00 -1.06 28.84
CA GLY A 208 0.58 -0.60 27.53
C GLY A 208 1.13 -1.54 26.45
N TYR A 209 0.25 -2.29 25.79
CA TYR A 209 0.63 -3.13 24.65
C TYR A 209 0.06 -2.58 23.34
N SER A 210 0.75 -2.88 22.26
CA SER A 210 0.37 -2.54 20.90
C SER A 210 0.51 -3.76 20.00
N VAL A 211 -0.42 -3.95 19.08
CA VAL A 211 -0.29 -4.88 17.98
C VAL A 211 0.42 -4.18 16.82
N VAL A 212 1.52 -4.78 16.39
CA VAL A 212 2.32 -4.29 15.26
C VAL A 212 2.43 -5.34 14.17
N LEU A 213 2.44 -4.89 12.93
CA LEU A 213 2.71 -5.70 11.74
C LEU A 213 4.12 -5.42 11.24
N LEU A 214 4.87 -6.49 10.97
CA LEU A 214 6.12 -6.46 10.22
C LEU A 214 5.90 -7.16 8.88
N LEU A 215 6.27 -6.48 7.79
CA LEU A 215 6.31 -7.09 6.46
C LEU A 215 7.66 -7.77 6.24
N PRO A 216 7.77 -8.69 5.26
CA PRO A 216 9.08 -9.08 4.76
C PRO A 216 9.89 -7.85 4.32
N LEU A 217 11.19 -7.88 4.61
CA LEU A 217 12.12 -6.83 4.24
C LEU A 217 12.12 -6.60 2.73
N THR A 218 12.04 -7.67 1.93
CA THR A 218 11.98 -7.57 0.46
C THR A 218 10.82 -6.72 -0.01
N ILE A 219 9.60 -7.00 0.47
CA ILE A 219 8.40 -6.25 0.11
C ILE A 219 8.50 -4.78 0.54
N ASP A 220 8.95 -4.53 1.77
CA ASP A 220 9.05 -3.14 2.27
C ASP A 220 10.12 -2.33 1.53
N SER A 221 11.25 -2.97 1.18
CA SER A 221 12.30 -2.38 0.35
C SER A 221 11.79 -2.07 -1.07
N MET A 222 11.10 -3.00 -1.71
CA MET A 222 10.51 -2.77 -3.03
C MET A 222 9.46 -1.66 -3.02
N LEU A 223 8.64 -1.57 -1.96
CA LEU A 223 7.68 -0.49 -1.79
C LEU A 223 8.36 0.87 -1.72
N VAL A 224 9.41 0.98 -0.91
CA VAL A 224 10.15 2.23 -0.73
C VAL A 224 10.88 2.64 -2.01
N ALA A 225 11.56 1.70 -2.67
CA ALA A 225 12.28 1.97 -3.91
C ALA A 225 11.34 2.29 -5.09
N GLY A 226 10.25 1.53 -5.24
CA GLY A 226 9.26 1.78 -6.29
C GLY A 226 8.55 3.13 -6.10
N MET A 227 8.30 3.54 -4.86
CA MET A 227 7.76 4.86 -4.56
C MET A 227 8.78 5.97 -4.88
N GLU A 228 10.05 5.78 -4.57
CA GLU A 228 11.12 6.72 -4.96
C GLU A 228 11.21 6.88 -6.49
N GLU A 229 11.18 5.78 -7.24
CA GLU A 229 11.21 5.80 -8.70
C GLU A 229 9.98 6.52 -9.27
N SER A 230 8.79 6.18 -8.78
CA SER A 230 7.54 6.81 -9.21
C SER A 230 7.51 8.33 -8.96
N LEU A 231 8.09 8.80 -7.84
CA LEU A 231 8.19 10.23 -7.55
C LEU A 231 9.18 10.93 -8.49
N LYS A 232 10.30 10.30 -8.82
CA LYS A 232 11.30 10.86 -9.75
C LYS A 232 10.72 11.07 -11.14
N GLU A 233 9.89 10.15 -11.63
CA GLU A 233 9.21 10.26 -12.93
C GLU A 233 8.36 11.53 -13.06
N ILE A 234 7.82 12.03 -11.94
CA ILE A 234 7.03 13.26 -11.86
C ILE A 234 7.79 14.44 -11.24
N ASN A 235 9.14 14.37 -11.22
CA ASN A 235 10.04 15.41 -10.70
C ASN A 235 9.79 15.79 -9.23
N LEU A 236 9.51 14.80 -8.38
CA LEU A 236 9.32 14.98 -6.93
C LEU A 236 10.36 14.20 -6.14
N ASN A 237 10.61 14.65 -4.91
CA ASN A 237 11.53 13.99 -3.98
C ASN A 237 10.76 13.48 -2.75
N ASN A 238 11.07 12.26 -2.30
CA ASN A 238 10.49 11.69 -1.08
C ASN A 238 10.68 12.59 0.16
N ALA A 239 11.77 13.37 0.20
CA ALA A 239 12.15 14.21 1.32
C ALA A 239 11.18 15.39 1.51
N ASP A 240 10.36 15.69 0.50
CA ASP A 240 9.36 16.75 0.56
C ASP A 240 8.06 16.32 1.27
N PHE A 241 7.95 15.05 1.66
CA PHE A 241 6.75 14.46 2.24
C PHE A 241 6.89 14.13 3.72
N TYR A 242 5.79 14.28 4.47
CA TYR A 242 5.65 13.74 5.82
C TYR A 242 5.19 12.27 5.78
N TYR A 243 4.19 11.99 4.95
CA TYR A 243 3.61 10.64 4.79
C TYR A 243 2.89 10.50 3.45
N PHE A 244 2.67 9.26 3.05
CA PHE A 244 1.82 8.87 1.93
C PHE A 244 0.54 8.20 2.45
N LYS A 245 -0.61 8.53 1.85
CA LYS A 245 -1.88 7.88 2.13
C LYS A 245 -2.22 6.88 1.05
N GLY A 246 -2.69 5.71 1.44
CA GLY A 246 -3.09 4.67 0.51
C GLY A 246 -4.31 3.88 0.94
N LEU A 247 -4.71 2.96 0.07
CA LEU A 247 -5.77 1.99 0.26
C LEU A 247 -5.27 0.61 -0.15
N TYR A 248 -5.60 -0.41 0.65
CA TYR A 248 -5.43 -1.79 0.21
C TYR A 248 -6.62 -2.23 -0.63
N LYS A 249 -6.40 -3.07 -1.64
CA LYS A 249 -7.46 -3.73 -2.41
C LYS A 249 -7.03 -5.15 -2.72
N GLU A 250 -8.00 -6.05 -2.80
CA GLU A 250 -7.78 -7.38 -3.37
C GLU A 250 -8.29 -7.35 -4.80
N GLU A 251 -7.42 -7.68 -5.73
CA GLU A 251 -7.76 -7.86 -7.14
C GLU A 251 -7.47 -9.31 -7.56
N ARG A 252 -7.77 -9.67 -8.81
CA ARG A 252 -7.53 -11.03 -9.33
C ARG A 252 -6.07 -11.46 -9.16
N ASP A 253 -5.15 -10.50 -9.23
CA ASP A 253 -3.71 -10.71 -9.16
C ASP A 253 -3.13 -10.59 -7.73
N GLY A 254 -3.99 -10.54 -6.69
CA GLY A 254 -3.58 -10.53 -5.29
C GLY A 254 -3.80 -9.20 -4.56
N LEU A 255 -3.01 -8.96 -3.51
CA LEU A 255 -3.11 -7.78 -2.66
C LEU A 255 -2.40 -6.59 -3.31
N ILE A 256 -3.16 -5.53 -3.58
CA ILE A 256 -2.67 -4.28 -4.16
C ILE A 256 -2.68 -3.18 -3.09
N LEU A 257 -1.60 -2.40 -3.02
CA LEU A 257 -1.52 -1.15 -2.29
C LEU A 257 -1.58 0.01 -3.28
N ASN A 258 -2.66 0.81 -3.23
CA ASN A 258 -2.79 2.03 -4.03
C ASN A 258 -2.46 3.25 -3.17
N ILE A 259 -1.42 3.99 -3.53
CA ILE A 259 -1.09 5.28 -2.95
C ILE A 259 -1.89 6.36 -3.68
N ILE A 260 -2.76 7.04 -2.94
CA ILE A 260 -3.74 7.99 -3.49
C ILE A 260 -3.34 9.45 -3.27
N SER A 261 -2.45 9.72 -2.30
CA SER A 261 -1.95 11.07 -2.05
C SER A 261 -0.71 11.08 -1.17
N GLY A 262 0.04 12.18 -1.21
CA GLY A 262 1.13 12.49 -0.28
C GLY A 262 0.89 13.81 0.45
N ARG A 263 1.14 13.84 1.77
CA ARG A 263 1.16 15.10 2.54
C ARG A 263 2.55 15.68 2.50
N ARG A 264 2.69 16.83 1.84
CA ARG A 264 3.96 17.55 1.71
C ARG A 264 4.27 18.36 2.97
N LYS A 265 5.56 18.70 3.13
CA LYS A 265 6.07 19.53 4.22
C LYS A 265 5.61 20.98 4.17
N ASP A 266 5.26 21.47 2.98
CA ASP A 266 4.62 22.77 2.76
C ASP A 266 3.14 22.81 3.21
N GLY A 267 2.61 21.69 3.73
CA GLY A 267 1.23 21.58 4.17
C GLY A 267 0.22 21.32 3.05
N LYS A 268 0.64 21.14 1.80
CA LYS A 268 -0.26 20.75 0.71
C LYS A 268 -0.43 19.22 0.67
N THR A 269 -1.57 18.79 0.17
CA THR A 269 -1.81 17.37 -0.16
C THR A 269 -1.79 17.24 -1.68
N LEU A 270 -0.88 16.41 -2.17
CA LEU A 270 -0.73 16.14 -3.60
C LEU A 270 -1.45 14.81 -3.92
N PRO A 271 -2.40 14.77 -4.85
CA PRO A 271 -2.95 13.52 -5.35
C PRO A 271 -1.85 12.71 -6.06
N LEU A 272 -1.84 11.41 -5.82
CA LEU A 272 -0.95 10.44 -6.46
C LEU A 272 -1.80 9.27 -6.95
N ASP A 273 -1.34 8.58 -7.98
CA ASP A 273 -1.97 7.34 -8.46
C ASP A 273 -0.88 6.31 -8.74
N ILE A 274 -0.39 5.69 -7.68
CA ILE A 274 0.71 4.72 -7.73
C ILE A 274 0.21 3.42 -7.10
N ALA A 275 0.35 2.30 -7.81
CA ALA A 275 -0.14 1.00 -7.37
C ALA A 275 1.01 0.00 -7.26
N PHE A 276 1.02 -0.75 -6.15
CA PHE A 276 1.98 -1.80 -5.88
C PHE A 276 1.28 -3.14 -5.69
N ASN A 277 1.62 -4.15 -6.50
CA ASN A 277 1.13 -5.50 -6.29
C ASN A 277 2.03 -6.25 -5.29
N LEU A 278 1.60 -6.33 -4.04
CA LEU A 278 2.38 -6.93 -2.95
C LEU A 278 2.52 -8.45 -3.10
N SER A 279 1.52 -9.10 -3.69
CA SER A 279 1.56 -10.54 -3.95
C SER A 279 2.58 -10.91 -5.04
N LYS A 280 2.77 -10.06 -6.05
CA LYS A 280 3.85 -10.25 -7.04
C LYS A 280 5.22 -9.97 -6.42
N MET A 281 5.33 -8.92 -5.59
CA MET A 281 6.59 -8.60 -4.89
C MET A 281 7.05 -9.72 -3.95
N SER A 282 6.14 -10.49 -3.36
CA SER A 282 6.51 -11.61 -2.48
C SER A 282 7.07 -12.83 -3.21
N MET A 283 6.99 -12.88 -4.55
CA MET A 283 7.48 -14.02 -5.36
C MET A 283 8.92 -13.84 -5.83
N ILE A 284 9.55 -12.71 -5.53
CA ILE A 284 10.91 -12.31 -5.93
C ILE A 284 11.88 -12.66 -4.79
#